data_AF-A0A968D185-F1
#
_entry.id   AF-A0A968D185-F1
#
_cell.length_a   1.000
_cell.length_b   1.000
_cell.length_c   1.000
_cell.angle_alpha   90.00
_cell.angle_beta   90.00
_cell.angle_gamma   90.00
#
_symmetry.space_group_name_H-M   'P 1'
#
loop_
_entity.id
_entity.type
_entity.pdbx_description
1 polymer ?
#
loop_
_entity_poly.entity_id
_entity_poly.type
_entity_poly.pdbx_seq_one_letter_code
_entity_poly.pdbx_strand_id
1 'polypeptide(L)'
;GRIKREVGPNLQMGLPLKAGQTYRLIIDRSWKDASGMPLTKGFEKEFEAVTADRLAPDHREWRLDIPRADTNVPLALNFPESLDHALLKRMIRILNEQHEPVLGKIKISDFETKLEFTPDAAWRVGDYQIAVNTALEDLAGNSLRSLFEHEVLNSDGKHQKQESLVIPFTIQLEVSEISSN
;
A
#
# COMPACT_ATOMS: atom_id res chain seq x y z
N GLY A 1 1.01 -14.04 1.35
CA GLY A 1 1.06 -13.88 2.81
C GLY A 1 2.36 -14.42 3.38
N ARG A 2 3.01 -13.65 4.27
CA ARG A 2 4.26 -14.04 4.95
C ARG A 2 4.04 -15.26 5.84
N ILE A 3 4.81 -16.31 5.65
CA ILE A 3 4.87 -17.44 6.58
C ILE A 3 6.16 -17.31 7.40
N LYS A 4 6.04 -17.28 8.74
CA LYS A 4 7.21 -17.29 9.63
C LYS A 4 8.02 -18.58 9.38
N ARG A 5 9.32 -18.43 9.15
CA ARG A 5 10.25 -19.57 9.06
C ARG A 5 10.52 -20.11 10.46
N GLU A 6 10.89 -21.39 10.54
CA GLU A 6 11.42 -22.03 11.75
C GLU A 6 10.45 -22.14 12.94
N VAL A 7 9.17 -21.88 12.73
CA VAL A 7 8.13 -22.38 13.64
C VAL A 7 8.05 -23.89 13.47
N GLY A 8 8.21 -24.62 14.58
CA GLY A 8 8.32 -26.09 14.63
C GLY A 8 7.41 -26.87 13.67
N PRO A 9 6.13 -26.50 13.49
CA PRO A 9 5.24 -27.16 12.53
C PRO A 9 5.72 -27.12 11.07
N ASN A 10 6.26 -25.99 10.60
CA ASN A 10 6.70 -25.84 9.21
C ASN A 10 7.95 -26.66 8.88
N LEU A 11 8.80 -26.89 9.89
CA LEU A 11 10.00 -27.74 9.75
C LEU A 11 9.61 -29.22 9.71
N GLN A 12 8.56 -29.62 10.42
CA GLN A 12 8.12 -31.01 10.51
C GLN A 12 7.18 -31.42 9.36
N MET A 13 6.31 -30.50 8.89
CA MET A 13 5.23 -30.82 7.95
C MET A 13 5.37 -30.10 6.59
N GLY A 14 6.37 -29.23 6.44
CA GLY A 14 6.52 -28.37 5.26
C GLY A 14 5.56 -27.18 5.28
N LEU A 15 5.56 -26.40 4.20
CA LEU A 15 4.64 -25.27 4.07
C LEU A 15 3.20 -25.75 3.88
N PRO A 16 2.21 -25.08 4.51
CA PRO A 16 0.80 -25.47 4.41
C PRO A 16 0.24 -25.34 2.99
N LEU A 17 0.78 -24.42 2.20
CA LEU A 17 0.42 -24.22 0.79
C LEU A 17 1.64 -24.50 -0.09
N LYS A 18 1.46 -25.29 -1.15
CA LYS A 18 2.49 -25.68 -2.09
C LYS A 18 2.27 -24.97 -3.43
N ALA A 19 3.31 -24.35 -3.95
CA ALA A 19 3.24 -23.63 -5.23
C ALA A 19 2.75 -24.54 -6.36
N GLY A 20 1.92 -23.99 -7.26
CA GLY A 20 1.28 -24.72 -8.37
C GLY A 20 0.10 -25.60 -7.96
N GLN A 21 -0.35 -25.54 -6.69
CA GLN A 21 -1.55 -26.25 -6.24
C GLN A 21 -2.72 -25.29 -6.02
N THR A 22 -3.92 -25.78 -6.36
CA THR A 22 -5.18 -25.09 -6.14
C THR A 22 -5.78 -25.49 -4.80
N TYR A 23 -6.27 -24.50 -4.06
CA TYR A 23 -6.89 -24.63 -2.75
C TYR A 23 -8.25 -23.92 -2.74
N ARG A 24 -9.10 -24.30 -1.78
CA ARG A 24 -10.38 -23.65 -1.53
C ARG A 24 -10.43 -23.15 -0.09
N LEU A 25 -10.69 -21.86 0.10
CA LEU A 25 -11.14 -21.31 1.36
C LEU A 25 -12.64 -21.55 1.48
N ILE A 26 -13.04 -22.32 2.48
CA ILE A 26 -14.45 -22.62 2.76
C ILE A 26 -14.79 -22.04 4.13
N ILE A 27 -15.79 -21.16 4.18
CA ILE A 27 -16.43 -20.70 5.39
C ILE A 27 -17.82 -21.34 5.41
N ASP A 28 -18.00 -22.31 6.30
CA ASP A 28 -19.25 -23.05 6.37
C ASP A 28 -20.39 -22.17 6.90
N ARG A 29 -21.60 -22.42 6.42
CA ARG A 29 -22.80 -21.69 6.87
C ARG A 29 -23.04 -21.83 8.38
N SER A 30 -22.61 -22.93 8.99
CA SER A 30 -22.74 -23.18 10.44
C SER A 30 -21.82 -22.33 11.30
N TRP A 31 -20.84 -21.63 10.72
CA TRP A 31 -20.01 -20.68 11.46
C TRP A 31 -20.86 -19.59 12.09
N LYS A 32 -20.47 -19.17 13.29
CA LYS A 32 -21.18 -18.13 14.04
C LYS A 32 -20.61 -16.75 13.71
N ASP A 33 -21.49 -15.77 13.55
CA ASP A 33 -21.15 -14.37 13.45
C ASP A 33 -20.80 -13.75 14.82
N ALA A 34 -20.52 -12.44 14.83
CA ALA A 34 -20.17 -11.71 16.04
C ALA A 34 -21.27 -11.70 17.12
N SER A 35 -22.52 -11.99 16.74
CA SER A 35 -23.66 -12.14 17.66
C SER A 35 -23.91 -13.58 18.11
N GLY A 36 -23.10 -14.54 17.63
CA GLY A 36 -23.23 -15.96 17.95
C GLY A 36 -24.23 -16.72 17.08
N MET A 37 -24.78 -16.09 16.04
CA MET A 37 -25.76 -16.68 15.13
C MET A 37 -25.08 -17.30 13.91
N PRO A 38 -25.58 -18.42 13.35
CA PRO A 38 -25.03 -18.98 12.12
C PRO A 38 -25.06 -17.98 10.95
N LEU A 39 -24.09 -18.06 10.05
CA LEU A 39 -24.07 -17.25 8.83
C LEU A 39 -25.31 -17.51 7.97
N THR A 40 -25.77 -16.47 7.28
CA THR A 40 -26.91 -16.59 6.35
C THR A 40 -26.57 -17.48 5.14
N LYS A 41 -25.32 -17.44 4.68
CA LYS A 41 -24.78 -18.25 3.60
C LYS A 41 -23.31 -18.60 3.91
N GLY A 42 -22.89 -19.79 3.50
CA GLY A 42 -21.46 -20.11 3.45
C GLY A 42 -20.73 -19.30 2.38
N PHE A 43 -19.41 -19.24 2.49
CA PHE A 43 -18.55 -18.60 1.51
C PHE A 43 -17.50 -19.58 1.01
N GLU A 44 -17.21 -19.50 -0.27
CA GLU A 44 -16.18 -20.32 -0.89
C GLU A 44 -15.35 -19.48 -1.86
N LYS A 45 -14.03 -19.64 -1.79
CA LYS A 45 -13.10 -19.01 -2.73
C LYS A 45 -12.03 -20.02 -3.13
N GLU A 46 -11.94 -20.30 -4.41
CA GLU A 46 -10.83 -21.05 -4.99
C GLU A 46 -9.65 -20.12 -5.27
N PHE A 47 -8.43 -20.58 -5.01
CA PHE A 47 -7.20 -19.85 -5.29
C PHE A 47 -6.04 -20.80 -5.55
N GLU A 48 -5.10 -20.40 -6.41
CA GLU A 48 -3.86 -21.12 -6.63
C GLU A 48 -2.76 -20.54 -5.73
N ALA A 49 -2.00 -21.42 -5.07
CA ALA A 49 -0.80 -21.00 -4.39
C ALA A 49 0.33 -20.82 -5.41
N VAL A 50 0.88 -19.62 -5.49
CA VAL A 50 2.06 -19.31 -6.32
C VAL A 50 3.34 -19.42 -5.50
N THR A 51 4.49 -19.21 -6.15
CA THR A 51 5.77 -19.11 -5.47
C THR A 51 5.75 -17.99 -4.44
N ALA A 52 6.42 -18.19 -3.30
CA ALA A 52 6.48 -17.17 -2.27
C ALA A 52 7.14 -15.89 -2.79
N ASP A 53 6.40 -14.79 -2.73
CA ASP A 53 6.94 -13.46 -2.96
C ASP A 53 7.81 -13.03 -1.77
N ARG A 54 8.96 -12.46 -2.09
CA ARG A 54 10.02 -12.08 -1.15
C ARG A 54 10.65 -10.74 -1.50
N LEU A 55 10.18 -10.10 -2.56
CA LEU A 55 10.69 -8.80 -2.95
C LEU A 55 9.95 -7.75 -2.13
N ALA A 56 10.70 -6.78 -1.59
CA ALA A 56 10.06 -5.61 -1.01
C ALA A 56 9.44 -4.78 -2.14
N PRO A 57 8.27 -4.15 -1.92
CA PRO A 57 7.69 -3.23 -2.89
C PRO A 57 8.70 -2.14 -3.25
N ASP A 58 8.80 -1.79 -4.53
CA ASP A 58 9.67 -0.69 -4.97
C ASP A 58 8.86 0.58 -5.20
N HIS A 59 9.05 1.58 -4.33
CA HIS A 59 8.37 2.86 -4.44
C HIS A 59 8.71 3.64 -5.72
N ARG A 60 9.82 3.33 -6.38
CA ARG A 60 10.24 3.97 -7.64
C ARG A 60 9.36 3.56 -8.82
N GLU A 61 8.65 2.45 -8.69
CA GLU A 61 7.69 1.97 -9.70
C GLU A 61 6.29 2.55 -9.52
N TRP A 62 6.06 3.31 -8.44
CA TRP A 62 4.76 3.92 -8.18
C TRP A 62 4.53 5.10 -9.13
N ARG A 63 3.32 5.18 -9.69
CA ARG A 63 2.94 6.28 -10.59
C ARG A 63 1.96 7.22 -9.90
N LEU A 64 2.21 8.52 -10.05
CA LEU A 64 1.40 9.58 -9.48
C LEU A 64 0.56 10.25 -10.57
N ASP A 65 -0.74 10.34 -10.34
CA ASP A 65 -1.62 11.23 -11.10
C ASP A 65 -1.85 12.49 -10.25
N ILE A 66 -1.13 13.55 -10.59
CA ILE A 66 -1.10 14.79 -9.82
C ILE A 66 -2.26 15.70 -10.29
N PRO A 67 -3.14 16.16 -9.38
CA PRO A 67 -4.26 17.00 -9.73
C PRO A 67 -3.83 18.45 -9.98
N ARG A 68 -4.72 19.24 -10.57
CA ARG A 68 -4.51 20.68 -10.80
C ARG A 68 -4.94 21.49 -9.59
N ALA A 69 -4.34 22.68 -9.44
CA ALA A 69 -4.77 23.68 -8.48
C ALA A 69 -6.24 24.06 -8.68
N ASP A 70 -6.86 24.57 -7.63
CA ASP A 70 -8.25 25.03 -7.60
C ASP A 70 -9.29 23.94 -7.94
N THR A 71 -8.89 22.67 -7.83
CA THR A 71 -9.79 21.51 -7.97
C THR A 71 -9.81 20.66 -6.70
N ASN A 72 -10.86 19.85 -6.53
CA ASN A 72 -10.89 18.75 -5.56
C ASN A 72 -10.66 17.40 -6.26
N VAL A 73 -10.06 17.40 -7.46
CA VAL A 73 -9.71 16.15 -8.15
C VAL A 73 -8.73 15.37 -7.27
N PRO A 74 -8.91 14.05 -7.10
CA PRO A 74 -8.04 13.28 -6.23
C PRO A 74 -6.59 13.24 -6.73
N LEU A 75 -5.64 13.25 -5.80
CA LEU A 75 -4.29 12.73 -6.06
C LEU A 75 -4.37 11.20 -6.11
N ALA A 76 -3.87 10.57 -7.16
CA ALA A 76 -3.83 9.11 -7.25
C ALA A 76 -2.40 8.55 -7.18
N LEU A 77 -2.23 7.49 -6.40
CA LEU A 77 -1.05 6.65 -6.35
C LEU A 77 -1.42 5.30 -6.95
N ASN A 78 -0.68 4.88 -7.97
CA ASN A 78 -0.85 3.59 -8.63
C ASN A 78 0.37 2.70 -8.33
N PHE A 79 0.12 1.52 -7.79
CA PHE A 79 1.13 0.54 -7.37
C PHE A 79 1.21 -0.60 -8.40
N PRO A 80 2.40 -1.16 -8.66
CA PRO A 80 2.55 -2.31 -9.57
C PRO A 80 1.98 -3.62 -9.00
N GLU A 81 1.76 -3.65 -7.68
CA GLU A 81 1.22 -4.79 -6.94
C GLU A 81 0.28 -4.35 -5.82
N SER A 82 -0.49 -5.29 -5.27
CA SER A 82 -1.41 -5.04 -4.17
C SER A 82 -0.67 -4.81 -2.86
N LEU A 83 -0.94 -3.68 -2.21
CA LEU A 83 -0.43 -3.38 -0.87
C LEU A 83 -1.48 -3.68 0.22
N ASP A 84 -1.06 -3.79 1.48
CA ASP A 84 -2.00 -4.04 2.56
C ASP A 84 -2.99 -2.86 2.72
N HIS A 85 -4.28 -3.16 2.59
CA HIS A 85 -5.37 -2.20 2.64
C HIS A 85 -5.42 -1.35 3.91
N ALA A 86 -5.21 -1.97 5.07
CA ALA A 86 -5.27 -1.25 6.34
C ALA A 86 -4.03 -0.38 6.54
N LEU A 87 -2.87 -0.87 6.08
CA LEU A 87 -1.62 -0.11 6.14
C LEU A 87 -1.65 1.09 5.19
N LEU A 88 -2.13 0.94 3.95
CA LEU A 88 -2.30 2.04 2.99
C LEU A 88 -3.01 3.25 3.62
N LYS A 89 -4.11 3.02 4.34
CA LYS A 89 -4.87 4.10 5.02
C LYS A 89 -4.13 4.74 6.19
N ARG A 90 -3.30 3.98 6.90
CA ARG A 90 -2.66 4.41 8.15
C ARG A 90 -1.28 5.01 7.93
N MET A 91 -0.58 4.57 6.89
CA MET A 91 0.85 4.79 6.69
C MET A 91 1.18 5.78 5.57
N ILE A 92 0.19 6.20 4.78
CA ILE A 92 0.35 7.23 3.76
C ILE A 92 -0.33 8.52 4.23
N ARG A 93 0.42 9.63 4.20
CA ARG A 93 -0.08 10.97 4.52
C ARG A 93 0.33 11.95 3.43
N ILE A 94 -0.56 12.90 3.15
CA ILE A 94 -0.25 14.03 2.26
C ILE A 94 0.08 15.23 3.15
N LEU A 95 1.23 15.85 2.91
CA LEU A 95 1.70 17.04 3.62
C LEU A 95 1.79 18.22 2.65
N ASN A 96 1.47 19.42 3.12
CA ASN A 96 1.70 20.66 2.38
C ASN A 96 3.17 21.12 2.49
N GLU A 97 3.49 22.24 1.85
CA GLU A 97 4.82 22.87 1.87
C GLU A 97 5.32 23.18 3.30
N GLN A 98 4.40 23.44 4.23
CA GLN A 98 4.68 23.67 5.65
C GLN A 98 4.84 22.37 6.46
N HIS A 99 4.85 21.22 5.79
CA HIS A 99 4.89 19.87 6.38
C HIS A 99 3.68 19.54 7.28
N GLU A 100 2.57 20.25 7.10
CA GLU A 100 1.32 20.01 7.82
C GLU A 100 0.43 19.02 7.04
N PRO A 101 -0.31 18.14 7.71
CA PRO A 101 -1.22 17.21 7.05
C PRO A 101 -2.32 17.93 6.26
N VAL A 102 -2.49 17.55 4.99
CA VAL A 102 -3.66 17.91 4.19
C VAL A 102 -4.83 17.02 4.64
N LEU A 103 -5.94 17.65 5.03
CA LEU A 103 -7.16 16.92 5.38
C LEU A 103 -7.89 16.44 4.13
N GLY A 104 -8.42 15.23 4.18
CA GLY A 104 -9.09 14.61 3.07
C GLY A 104 -9.46 13.16 3.33
N LYS A 105 -9.95 12.50 2.29
CA LYS A 105 -10.45 11.14 2.32
C LYS A 105 -9.62 10.24 1.42
N ILE A 106 -9.28 9.08 1.95
CA ILE A 106 -8.60 8.01 1.21
C ILE A 106 -9.63 7.00 0.71
N LYS A 107 -9.56 6.68 -0.57
CA LYS A 107 -10.23 5.55 -1.20
C LYS A 107 -9.17 4.61 -1.76
N ILE A 108 -9.37 3.31 -1.55
CA ILE A 108 -8.49 2.25 -2.08
C ILE A 108 -9.34 1.43 -3.04
N SER A 109 -8.80 1.14 -4.22
CA SER A 109 -9.49 0.42 -5.29
C SER A 109 -8.53 -0.47 -6.07
N ASP A 110 -9.07 -1.14 -7.10
CA ASP A 110 -8.33 -1.93 -8.08
C ASP A 110 -7.47 -3.03 -7.41
N PHE A 111 -8.09 -3.80 -6.52
CA PHE A 111 -7.38 -4.84 -5.74
C PHE A 111 -6.19 -4.27 -4.97
N GLU A 112 -6.40 -3.14 -4.30
CA GLU A 112 -5.39 -2.46 -3.48
C GLU A 112 -4.15 -2.00 -4.28
N THR A 113 -4.24 -1.94 -5.61
CA THR A 113 -3.21 -1.38 -6.49
C THR A 113 -3.39 0.12 -6.74
N LYS A 114 -4.48 0.72 -6.25
CA LYS A 114 -4.74 2.15 -6.37
C LYS A 114 -5.17 2.78 -5.06
N LEU A 115 -4.55 3.91 -4.70
CA LEU A 115 -4.98 4.80 -3.63
C LEU A 115 -5.32 6.18 -4.20
N GLU A 116 -6.51 6.66 -3.92
CA GLU A 116 -6.99 8.00 -4.29
C GLU A 116 -7.18 8.84 -3.01
N PHE A 117 -6.53 10.01 -2.96
CA PHE A 117 -6.69 10.99 -1.89
C PHE A 117 -7.47 12.19 -2.41
N THR A 118 -8.70 12.38 -1.91
CA THR A 118 -9.54 13.55 -2.21
C THR A 118 -9.41 14.57 -1.08
N PRO A 119 -8.90 15.79 -1.31
CA PRO A 119 -8.76 16.77 -0.25
C PRO A 119 -10.13 17.36 0.14
N ASP A 120 -10.29 17.74 1.40
CA ASP A 120 -11.53 18.37 1.88
C ASP A 120 -11.70 19.81 1.32
N ALA A 121 -10.59 20.47 0.98
CA ALA A 121 -10.54 21.76 0.31
C ALA A 121 -9.81 21.64 -1.03
N ALA A 122 -10.11 22.52 -1.98
CA ALA A 122 -9.44 22.54 -3.28
C ALA A 122 -7.92 22.69 -3.13
N TRP A 123 -7.16 22.02 -4.01
CA TRP A 123 -5.71 22.09 -4.02
C TRP A 123 -5.22 23.53 -4.23
N ARG A 124 -4.20 23.94 -3.48
CA ARG A 124 -3.51 25.19 -3.72
C ARG A 124 -2.26 24.93 -4.56
N VAL A 125 -1.82 25.93 -5.31
CA VAL A 125 -0.51 25.89 -5.95
C VAL A 125 0.56 25.78 -4.88
N GLY A 126 1.54 24.91 -5.09
CA GLY A 126 2.67 24.77 -4.19
C GLY A 126 3.27 23.37 -4.20
N ASP A 127 4.28 23.21 -3.37
CA ASP A 127 4.95 21.93 -3.16
C ASP A 127 4.27 21.13 -2.06
N TYR A 128 4.21 19.81 -2.28
CA TYR A 128 3.57 18.86 -1.41
C TYR A 128 4.44 17.60 -1.29
N GLN A 129 4.14 16.80 -0.28
CA GLN A 129 4.85 15.57 -0.01
C GLN A 129 3.87 14.44 0.29
N ILE A 130 4.18 13.26 -0.22
CA ILE A 130 3.59 12.00 0.24
C ILE A 130 4.57 11.41 1.26
N ALA A 131 4.21 11.46 2.53
CA ALA A 131 4.96 10.81 3.60
C ALA A 131 4.45 9.37 3.77
N VAL A 132 5.35 8.40 3.59
CA VAL A 132 5.05 6.97 3.63
C VAL A 132 5.85 6.33 4.76
N ASN A 133 5.19 5.73 5.74
CA ASN A 133 5.89 4.94 6.75
C ASN A 133 6.50 3.68 6.11
N THR A 134 7.80 3.44 6.33
CA THR A 134 8.52 2.32 5.68
C THR A 134 8.09 0.93 6.18
N ALA A 135 7.27 0.85 7.23
CA ALA A 135 6.60 -0.38 7.65
C ALA A 135 5.39 -0.74 6.77
N LEU A 136 5.08 0.01 5.72
CA LEU A 136 4.09 -0.38 4.72
C LEU A 136 4.53 -1.67 4.01
N GLU A 137 3.61 -2.62 3.91
CA GLU A 137 3.85 -3.97 3.41
C GLU A 137 2.91 -4.34 2.25
N ASP A 138 3.36 -5.27 1.41
CA ASP A 138 2.53 -6.00 0.45
C ASP A 138 1.67 -7.09 1.13
N LEU A 139 0.84 -7.77 0.34
CA LEU A 139 0.04 -8.92 0.82
C LEU A 139 0.90 -10.15 1.19
N ALA A 140 2.18 -10.15 0.83
CA ALA A 140 3.16 -11.16 1.22
C ALA A 140 3.95 -10.79 2.49
N GLY A 141 3.67 -9.63 3.11
CA GLY A 141 4.34 -9.11 4.31
C GLY A 141 5.81 -8.70 4.06
N ASN A 142 6.15 -8.29 2.84
CA ASN A 142 7.41 -7.64 2.53
C ASN A 142 7.23 -6.13 2.67
N SER A 143 8.09 -5.49 3.48
CA SER A 143 7.98 -4.07 3.82
C SER A 143 8.97 -3.19 3.05
N LEU A 144 8.59 -1.94 2.77
CA LEU A 144 9.49 -0.92 2.18
C LEU A 144 10.80 -0.74 2.97
N ARG A 145 10.78 -0.99 4.28
CA ARG A 145 11.93 -0.87 5.19
C ARG A 145 13.15 -1.68 4.73
N SER A 146 12.94 -2.83 4.11
CA SER A 146 14.06 -3.67 3.64
C SER A 146 14.87 -3.00 2.53
N LEU A 147 14.28 -2.09 1.74
CA LEU A 147 15.02 -1.30 0.75
C LEU A 147 16.11 -0.45 1.42
N PHE A 148 15.81 0.13 2.59
CA PHE A 148 16.73 1.03 3.30
C PHE A 148 17.79 0.29 4.14
N GLU A 149 17.52 -0.95 4.55
CA GLU A 149 18.51 -1.77 5.28
C GLU A 149 19.72 -2.11 4.38
N HIS A 150 19.50 -2.28 3.09
CA HIS A 150 20.54 -2.59 2.10
C HIS A 150 21.29 -1.35 1.58
N GLU A 151 20.68 -0.17 1.59
CA GLU A 151 21.31 1.09 1.12
C GLU A 151 22.26 1.72 2.16
N VAL A 152 22.04 1.48 3.46
CA VAL A 152 22.79 2.13 4.54
C VAL A 152 23.87 1.21 5.12
N LEU A 153 24.99 1.08 4.41
CA LEU A 153 26.28 0.71 5.01
C LEU A 153 27.08 1.99 5.29
N ASN A 154 26.81 2.64 6.42
CA ASN A 154 27.64 3.75 6.89
C ASN A 154 28.97 3.23 7.46
N SER A 155 29.99 4.09 7.45
CA SER A 155 31.39 3.83 7.86
C SER A 155 31.59 3.26 9.28
N ASP A 156 30.55 3.23 10.12
CA ASP A 156 30.57 2.73 11.49
C ASP A 156 29.88 1.36 11.68
N GLY A 157 29.45 0.70 10.58
CA GLY A 157 28.89 -0.66 10.62
C GLY A 157 27.51 -0.77 11.30
N LYS A 158 26.77 0.33 11.46
CA LYS A 158 25.41 0.34 12.04
C LYS A 158 24.36 0.71 10.99
N HIS A 159 23.34 -0.13 10.85
CA HIS A 159 22.16 0.16 10.04
C HIS A 159 21.35 1.31 10.68
N GLN A 160 21.21 2.45 10.00
CA GLN A 160 20.20 3.45 10.38
C GLN A 160 18.88 3.10 9.70
N LYS A 161 17.85 2.92 10.51
CA LYS A 161 16.53 2.51 10.06
C LYS A 161 15.75 3.75 9.63
N GLN A 162 15.57 3.96 8.33
CA GLN A 162 14.72 5.05 7.84
C GLN A 162 13.26 4.70 8.09
N GLU A 163 12.57 5.50 8.92
CA GLU A 163 11.18 5.24 9.33
C GLU A 163 10.14 5.79 8.34
N SER A 164 10.54 6.76 7.51
CA SER A 164 9.67 7.37 6.50
C SER A 164 10.38 7.57 5.17
N LEU A 165 9.69 7.19 4.10
CA LEU A 165 9.94 7.60 2.72
C LEU A 165 9.15 8.88 2.43
N VAL A 166 9.73 9.79 1.65
CA VAL A 166 9.08 11.05 1.23
C VAL A 166 9.11 11.13 -0.29
N ILE A 167 7.93 11.28 -0.91
CA ILE A 167 7.79 11.44 -2.35
C ILE A 167 7.27 12.86 -2.62
N PRO A 168 8.10 13.77 -3.16
CA PRO A 168 7.67 15.14 -3.45
C PRO A 168 6.79 15.19 -4.70
N PHE A 169 5.84 16.12 -4.73
CA PHE A 169 5.07 16.47 -5.91
C PHE A 169 4.64 17.94 -5.85
N THR A 170 4.36 18.55 -7.00
CA THR A 170 3.99 19.97 -7.09
C THR A 170 2.61 20.09 -7.73
N ILE A 171 1.73 20.85 -7.10
CA ILE A 171 0.45 21.25 -7.69
C ILE A 171 0.66 22.54 -8.48
N GLN A 172 0.21 22.55 -9.73
CA GLN A 172 0.33 23.68 -10.64
C GLN A 172 -1.04 24.14 -11.14
N LEU A 173 -1.13 25.41 -11.53
CA LEU A 173 -2.28 25.96 -12.27
C LEU A 173 -2.43 25.23 -13.62
N GLU A 174 -3.64 25.26 -14.15
CA GLU A 174 -3.88 24.94 -15.55
C GLU A 174 -3.32 26.06 -16.41
N VAL A 175 -2.38 25.74 -17.30
CA VAL A 175 -1.88 26.71 -18.28
C VAL A 175 -2.88 26.69 -19.43
N SER A 176 -3.69 27.73 -19.55
CA SER A 176 -4.52 27.95 -20.73
C SER A 176 -3.58 28.10 -21.93
N GLU A 177 -3.56 27.12 -22.85
CA GLU A 177 -2.92 27.30 -24.13
C GLU A 177 -3.63 28.45 -24.86
N ILE A 178 -2.99 29.63 -24.88
CA ILE A 178 -3.39 30.71 -25.77
C ILE A 178 -3.05 30.23 -27.18
N SER A 179 -4.04 29.60 -27.82
CA SER A 179 -4.03 29.39 -29.26
C SER A 179 -3.87 30.76 -29.92
N SER A 180 -2.68 31.03 -30.44
CA SER A 180 -2.45 32.20 -31.30
C SER A 180 -3.00 31.87 -32.67
N ASN A 181 -3.93 32.73 -33.12
CA ASN A 181 -4.61 32.74 -34.43
C ASN A 181 -3.69 32.52 -35.62
#